data_AF-A0A0D2HWE5-F1
#
_entry.id   AF-A0A0D2HWE5-F1
#
_cell.length_a   1.000
_cell.length_b   1.000
_cell.length_c   1.000
_cell.angle_alpha   90.00
_cell.angle_beta   90.00
_cell.angle_gamma   90.00
#
_symmetry.space_group_name_H-M   'P 1'
#
loop_
_entity.id
_entity.type
_entity.pdbx_description
1 polymer ?
#
loop_
_entity_poly.entity_id
_entity_poly.type
_entity_poly.pdbx_seq_one_letter_code
_entity_poly.pdbx_strand_id
1 'polypeptide(L)'
;MRVSDTLYIDPVCYMGCNPQESEIYTDYEGERYYFCDRKCKEKFLADPSRYIKPKSWWDRWLDKHIKANEKEFGPKGPECHTKLMGPPGSKC
;
A
#
# COMPACT_ATOMS: atom_id res chain seq x y z
N MET A 1 20.92 -9.94 23.40
CA MET A 1 20.64 -10.11 21.96
C MET A 1 19.39 -9.30 21.66
N ARG A 2 19.47 -8.27 20.81
CA ARG A 2 18.26 -7.56 20.35
C ARG A 2 17.74 -8.34 19.14
N VAL A 3 16.72 -9.16 19.35
CA VAL A 3 15.95 -9.72 18.25
C VAL A 3 15.09 -8.57 17.75
N SER A 4 15.35 -8.13 16.52
CA SER A 4 14.46 -7.23 15.81
C SER A 4 13.20 -8.03 15.49
N ASP A 5 12.21 -8.00 16.37
CA ASP A 5 10.92 -8.68 16.16
C ASP A 5 10.15 -7.95 15.05
N THR A 6 10.51 -8.23 13.80
CA THR A 6 9.70 -7.83 12.64
C THR A 6 8.43 -8.67 12.66
N LEU A 7 7.42 -8.18 13.39
CA LEU A 7 6.09 -8.76 13.43
C LEU A 7 5.40 -8.52 12.07
N TYR A 8 5.15 -9.60 11.34
CA TYR A 8 4.33 -9.57 10.13
C TYR A 8 2.85 -9.60 10.53
N ILE A 9 1.97 -9.04 9.71
CA ILE A 9 0.53 -9.03 9.99
C ILE A 9 -0.15 -10.05 9.08
N ASP A 10 -0.91 -10.99 9.66
CA ASP A 10 -1.73 -11.92 8.90
C ASP A 10 -2.81 -11.13 8.11
N PRO A 11 -2.87 -11.21 6.78
CA PRO A 11 -3.80 -10.42 5.98
C PRO A 11 -5.26 -10.86 6.12
N VAL A 12 -5.53 -12.04 6.70
CA VAL A 12 -6.88 -12.59 6.89
C VAL A 12 -7.48 -12.19 8.23
N CYS A 13 -6.69 -12.28 9.31
CA CYS A 13 -7.18 -12.06 10.67
C CYS A 13 -6.52 -10.88 11.40
N TYR A 14 -5.52 -10.24 10.79
CA TYR A 14 -4.77 -9.10 11.33
C TYR A 14 -4.00 -9.39 12.63
N MET A 15 -3.73 -10.66 12.93
CA MET A 15 -2.90 -11.05 14.05
C MET A 15 -1.42 -10.88 13.71
N GLY A 16 -0.64 -10.44 14.70
CA GLY A 16 0.82 -10.40 14.61
C GLY A 16 1.39 -11.82 14.51
N CYS A 17 2.21 -12.05 13.49
CA CYS A 17 2.91 -13.29 13.23
C CYS A 17 4.40 -13.04 13.39
N ASN A 18 5.01 -13.81 14.29
CA ASN A 18 6.45 -13.84 14.45
C ASN A 18 7.03 -14.80 13.39
N PRO A 19 7.80 -14.31 12.40
CA PRO A 19 8.34 -15.16 11.33
C PRO A 19 9.40 -16.14 11.84
N GLN A 20 10.00 -15.89 13.01
CA GLN A 20 10.90 -16.85 13.67
C GLN A 20 10.15 -18.04 14.30
N GLU A 21 8.86 -17.89 14.58
CA GLU A 21 8.01 -18.93 15.19
C GLU A 21 7.00 -19.52 14.21
N SER A 22 6.62 -18.79 13.16
CA SER A 22 5.63 -19.22 12.16
C SER A 22 6.30 -19.74 10.89
N GLU A 23 6.23 -21.05 10.70
CA GLU A 23 6.54 -21.72 9.42
C GLU A 23 5.38 -21.63 8.41
N ILE A 24 4.28 -20.95 8.76
CA ILE A 24 3.07 -20.88 7.94
C ILE A 24 3.10 -19.61 7.10
N TYR A 25 3.68 -19.72 5.90
CA TYR A 25 3.72 -18.63 4.93
C TYR A 25 3.29 -19.09 3.54
N THR A 26 3.01 -18.13 2.67
CA THR A 26 2.85 -18.34 1.23
C THR A 26 3.45 -17.18 0.47
N ASP A 27 4.07 -17.47 -0.66
CA ASP A 27 4.53 -16.45 -1.59
C ASP A 27 3.41 -16.21 -2.62
N TYR A 28 3.00 -14.95 -2.80
CA TYR A 28 1.97 -14.54 -3.75
C TYR A 28 2.38 -13.22 -4.42
N GLU A 29 2.35 -13.16 -5.75
CA GLU A 29 2.78 -12.00 -6.56
C GLU A 29 4.20 -11.48 -6.24
N GLY A 30 5.10 -12.36 -5.77
CA GLY A 30 6.47 -12.01 -5.41
C GLY A 30 6.64 -11.50 -3.97
N GLU A 31 5.55 -11.39 -3.21
CA GLU A 31 5.55 -11.00 -1.80
C GLU A 31 5.27 -12.21 -0.89
N ARG A 32 5.99 -12.28 0.24
CA ARG A 32 5.80 -13.34 1.24
C ARG A 32 4.79 -12.89 2.30
N TYR A 33 3.70 -13.64 2.42
CA TYR A 33 2.68 -13.45 3.44
C TYR A 33 2.81 -14.52 4.53
N TYR A 34 2.76 -14.09 5.79
CA TYR A 34 2.79 -14.96 6.96
C TYR A 34 1.39 -15.07 7.57
N PHE A 35 1.08 -16.23 8.14
CA PHE A 35 -0.22 -16.54 8.72
C PHE A 35 -0.10 -17.05 10.14
N CYS A 36 -1.11 -16.78 10.96
CA CYS A 36 -1.14 -17.24 12.34
C CYS A 36 -1.50 -18.73 12.46
N ASP A 37 -2.22 -19.28 11.48
CA ASP A 37 -2.64 -20.68 11.42
C ASP A 37 -2.91 -21.12 9.96
N ARG A 38 -2.95 -22.44 9.72
CA ARG A 38 -3.20 -23.04 8.40
C ARG A 38 -4.55 -22.61 7.82
N LYS A 39 -5.57 -22.44 8.67
CA LYS A 39 -6.89 -21.98 8.24
C LYS A 39 -6.86 -20.58 7.63
N CYS A 40 -6.01 -19.67 8.13
CA CYS A 40 -5.83 -18.35 7.53
C CYS A 40 -5.15 -18.46 6.16
N LYS A 41 -4.09 -19.28 6.07
CA LYS A 41 -3.42 -19.56 4.79
C LYS A 41 -4.39 -20.12 3.74
N GLU A 42 -5.21 -21.10 4.10
CA GLU A 42 -6.19 -21.70 3.18
C GLU A 42 -7.24 -20.67 2.70
N LYS A 43 -7.76 -19.83 3.60
CA LYS A 43 -8.68 -18.74 3.24
C LYS A 43 -8.03 -17.73 2.31
N PHE A 44 -6.77 -17.37 2.57
CA PHE A 44 -6.01 -16.48 1.71
C PHE A 44 -5.81 -17.10 0.32
N LEU A 45 -5.41 -18.37 0.23
CA LEU A 45 -5.22 -19.05 -1.05
C LEU A 45 -6.52 -19.22 -1.85
N ALA A 46 -7.67 -19.30 -1.19
CA ALA A 46 -8.97 -19.40 -1.85
C ALA A 46 -9.36 -18.11 -2.60
N ASP A 47 -9.02 -16.94 -2.07
CA ASP A 47 -9.23 -15.64 -2.73
C ASP A 47 -8.22 -14.59 -2.23
N PRO A 48 -6.97 -14.60 -2.74
CA PRO A 48 -5.92 -13.68 -2.29
C PRO A 48 -6.28 -12.21 -2.57
N SER A 49 -6.94 -11.98 -3.70
CA SER A 49 -7.30 -10.65 -4.20
C SER A 49 -8.19 -9.85 -3.23
N ARG A 50 -8.95 -10.55 -2.40
CA ARG A 50 -9.82 -10.00 -1.35
C ARG A 50 -9.03 -9.46 -0.15
N TYR A 51 -7.90 -10.06 0.17
CA TYR A 51 -7.12 -9.75 1.37
C TYR A 51 -5.95 -8.80 1.10
N ILE A 52 -5.47 -8.73 -0.14
CA ILE A 52 -4.29 -7.92 -0.53
C ILE A 52 -4.66 -6.47 -0.86
N LYS A 53 -5.95 -6.10 -0.87
CA LYS A 53 -6.40 -4.75 -1.22
C LYS A 53 -6.97 -3.96 -0.05
N PRO A 54 -6.17 -3.12 0.62
CA PRO A 54 -6.71 -1.96 1.30
C PRO A 54 -6.67 -0.76 0.35
N LYS A 55 -7.82 -0.33 -0.17
CA LYS A 55 -7.97 1.10 -0.52
C LYS A 55 -7.87 1.86 0.79
N SER A 56 -6.70 2.43 1.06
CA SER A 56 -6.46 3.21 2.26
C SER A 56 -7.40 4.41 2.29
N TRP A 57 -7.59 4.99 3.47
CA TRP A 57 -8.35 6.23 3.61
C TRP A 57 -7.77 7.34 2.71
N TRP A 58 -6.45 7.38 2.55
CA TRP A 58 -5.75 8.28 1.64
C TRP A 58 -6.07 8.00 0.17
N ASP A 59 -6.12 6.73 -0.26
CA ASP A 59 -6.47 6.40 -1.65
C ASP A 59 -7.88 6.89 -2.00
N ARG A 60 -8.83 6.71 -1.08
CA ARG A 60 -10.22 7.15 -1.28
C ARG A 60 -10.36 8.67 -1.27
N TRP A 61 -9.60 9.33 -0.40
CA TRP A 61 -9.55 10.80 -0.33
C TRP A 61 -8.89 11.39 -1.58
N LEU A 62 -7.78 10.83 -2.04
CA LEU A 62 -7.06 11.27 -3.22
C LEU A 62 -7.88 11.08 -4.50
N ASP A 63 -8.55 9.93 -4.65
CA ASP A 63 -9.50 9.68 -5.74
C ASP A 63 -10.59 10.76 -5.80
N LYS A 64 -11.08 11.22 -4.64
CA LYS A 64 -12.11 12.26 -4.53
C LYS A 64 -11.56 13.63 -4.94
N HIS A 65 -10.35 13.97 -4.53
CA HIS A 65 -9.71 15.25 -4.85
C HIS A 65 -9.25 15.34 -6.29
N ILE A 66 -8.68 14.27 -6.85
CA ILE A 66 -8.33 14.21 -8.28
C ILE A 66 -9.57 14.49 -9.13
N LYS A 67 -10.69 13.81 -8.86
CA LYS A 67 -11.96 14.06 -9.58
C LYS A 67 -12.49 15.48 -9.41
N ALA A 68 -12.34 16.07 -8.22
CA ALA A 68 -12.76 17.44 -7.96
C ALA A 68 -11.87 18.44 -8.72
N ASN A 69 -10.55 18.25 -8.68
CA ASN A 69 -9.57 19.07 -9.38
C ASN A 69 -9.72 18.95 -10.91
N GLU A 70 -9.95 17.75 -11.45
CA GLU A 70 -10.23 17.55 -12.88
C GLU A 70 -11.49 18.28 -13.33
N LYS A 71 -12.54 18.27 -12.50
CA LYS A 71 -13.79 19.00 -12.78
C LYS A 71 -13.59 20.52 -12.78
N GLU A 72 -12.70 21.02 -11.92
CA GLU A 72 -12.51 22.45 -11.69
C GLU A 72 -11.46 23.07 -12.62
N PHE A 73 -10.37 22.35 -12.91
CA PHE A 73 -9.23 22.85 -13.69
C PHE A 73 -9.05 22.14 -15.06
N GLY A 74 -9.83 21.08 -15.35
CA GLY A 74 -9.69 20.30 -16.58
C GLY A 74 -8.45 19.40 -16.59
N PRO A 75 -8.14 18.72 -17.72
CA PRO A 75 -7.01 17.79 -17.83
C PRO A 75 -5.64 18.46 -17.88
N LYS A 76 -5.59 19.80 -17.92
CA LYS A 76 -4.36 20.58 -17.94
C LYS A 76 -4.05 21.00 -16.52
N GLY A 77 -2.98 20.45 -15.96
CA GLY A 77 -2.43 20.90 -14.69
C GLY A 77 -2.10 22.40 -14.72
N PRO A 78 -1.94 23.05 -13.55
CA PRO A 78 -1.65 24.48 -13.49
C PRO A 78 -0.39 24.79 -14.30
N GLU A 79 -0.50 25.74 -15.22
CA GLU A 79 0.66 26.26 -15.94
C GLU A 79 1.54 27.04 -14.96
N CYS A 80 2.85 26.86 -15.05
CA CYS A 80 3.81 27.59 -14.22
C CYS A 80 3.68 29.09 -14.53
N HIS A 81 3.21 29.88 -13.57
CA HIS A 81 2.87 31.29 -13.80
C HIS A 81 4.07 32.26 -13.69
N THR A 82 5.28 31.78 -13.37
CA THR A 82 6.43 32.67 -13.13
C THR A 82 7.59 32.40 -14.07
N LYS A 83 7.72 33.27 -15.08
CA LYS A 83 8.96 33.45 -15.83
C LYS A 83 10.04 34.23 -15.03
N LEU A 84 9.94 34.42 -13.71
CA LEU A 84 10.82 35.40 -13.05
C LEU A 84 11.47 35.07 -11.70
N MET A 85 11.19 33.98 -10.99
CA MET A 85 11.99 33.65 -9.78
C MET A 85 12.00 32.13 -9.51
N GLY A 86 12.77 31.39 -10.29
CA GLY A 86 13.21 30.02 -9.94
C GLY A 86 14.68 30.04 -9.47
N PRO A 87 15.12 29.06 -8.66
CA PRO A 87 16.54 28.92 -8.30
C PRO A 87 17.40 28.74 -9.57
N PRO A 88 18.63 29.29 -9.61
CA PRO A 88 19.46 29.22 -10.81
C PRO A 88 19.75 27.77 -11.18
N GLY A 89 19.22 27.32 -12.33
CA GLY A 89 19.49 26.00 -12.89
C GLY A 89 18.28 25.08 -13.06
N SER A 90 17.08 25.42 -12.58
CA SER A 90 15.88 24.62 -12.87
C SER A 90 15.34 24.95 -14.27
N LYS A 91 15.65 24.10 -15.25
CA LYS A 91 14.86 24.00 -16.48
C LYS A 91 13.86 22.88 -16.26
N CYS A 92 12.62 23.23 -15.92
CA CYS A 92 11.46 22.33 -15.82
C CYS A 92 11.68 21.07 -14.96
#